data_AF-A0A538E7L2-F1
#
_entry.id   AF-A0A538E7L2-F1
#
_cell.length_a   1.000
_cell.length_b   1.000
_cell.length_c   1.000
_cell.angle_alpha   90.00
_cell.angle_beta   90.00
_cell.angle_gamma   90.00
#
_symmetry.space_group_name_H-M   'P 1'
#
loop_
_entity.id
_entity.type
_entity.pdbx_description
1 polymer ?
#
loop_
_entity_poly.entity_id
_entity_poly.type
_entity_poly.pdbx_seq_one_letter_code
_entity_poly.pdbx_strand_id
1 'polypeptide(L)' 'MNPALEEAARLYDAAAAELDLATRHCEVSAKHFRNGEVPRGAAHAWAALGHIREAEERLDSQARTHAGRSTVD' A
#
# COMPACT_ATOMS: atom_id res chain seq x y z
N MET A 1 10.68 8.59 -22.94
CA MET A 1 10.62 8.50 -21.47
C MET A 1 11.69 7.54 -21.00
N ASN A 2 12.43 7.83 -19.93
CA ASN A 2 13.46 6.91 -19.42
C ASN A 2 12.75 5.69 -18.79
N PRO A 3 12.96 4.46 -19.30
CA PRO A 3 12.27 3.27 -18.77
C PRO A 3 12.47 3.04 -17.28
N ALA A 4 13.64 3.42 -16.74
CA ALA A 4 13.93 3.28 -15.31
C ALA A 4 13.15 4.27 -14.44
N LEU A 5 12.87 5.48 -14.96
CA LEU A 5 12.04 6.47 -14.25
C LEU A 5 10.57 6.06 -14.29
N GLU A 6 10.11 5.51 -15.41
CA GLU A 6 8.75 5.01 -15.56
C GLU A 6 8.46 3.81 -14.65
N GLU A 7 9.42 2.91 -14.49
CA GLU A 7 9.30 1.81 -13.52
C GLU A 7 9.20 2.32 -12.08
N ALA A 8 10.01 3.31 -11.70
CA ALA A 8 9.95 3.91 -10.38
C ALA A 8 8.60 4.61 -10.13
N ALA A 9 8.09 5.35 -11.12
CA ALA A 9 6.78 6.00 -11.04
C ALA A 9 5.65 4.97 -10.80
N ARG A 10 5.66 3.86 -11.56
CA ARG A 10 4.66 2.78 -11.41
C ARG A 10 4.65 2.15 -10.02
N LEU A 11 5.81 2.02 -9.36
CA LEU A 11 5.86 1.53 -7.98
C LEU A 11 5.16 2.48 -7.01
N TYR A 12 5.35 3.79 -7.18
CA TYR A 12 4.66 4.80 -6.36
C TYR A 12 3.17 4.89 -6.66
N ASP A 13 2.77 4.84 -7.94
CA ASP A 13 1.35 4.82 -8.31
C ASP A 13 0.64 3.59 -7.71
N ALA A 14 1.30 2.43 -7.78
CA ALA A 14 0.78 1.22 -7.19
C ALA A 14 0.71 1.32 -5.65
N ALA A 15 1.72 1.91 -4.99
CA ALA A 15 1.70 2.09 -3.54
C ALA A 15 0.57 3.03 -3.09
N ALA A 16 0.36 4.12 -3.83
CA ALA A 16 -0.74 5.04 -3.59
C ALA A 16 -2.11 4.34 -3.74
N ALA A 17 -2.29 3.52 -4.77
CA ALA A 17 -3.52 2.77 -4.98
C ALA A 17 -3.83 1.81 -3.81
N GLU A 18 -2.82 1.12 -3.28
CA GLU A 18 -2.98 0.27 -2.09
C GLU A 18 -3.34 1.08 -0.84
N LEU A 19 -2.71 2.24 -0.62
CA LEU A 19 -3.02 3.11 0.52
C LEU A 19 -4.45 3.69 0.44
N ASP A 20 -4.93 4.00 -0.75
CA ASP A 20 -6.32 4.41 -0.98
C ASP A 20 -7.30 3.28 -0.64
N LEU A 21 -6.99 2.04 -1.02
CA LEU A 21 -7.78 0.86 -0.65
C LEU A 21 -7.76 0.63 0.86
N ALA A 22 -6.60 0.74 1.49
CA ALA A 22 -6.46 0.64 2.95
C ALA A 22 -7.36 1.66 3.67
N THR A 23 -7.37 2.91 3.18
CA THR A 23 -8.22 3.99 3.71
C THR A 23 -9.69 3.61 3.64
N ARG A 24 -10.17 3.16 2.46
CA ARG A 24 -11.57 2.72 2.27
C ARG A 24 -11.93 1.57 3.19
N HIS A 25 -11.04 0.59 3.37
CA HIS A 25 -11.26 -0.52 4.30
C HIS A 25 -11.36 -0.06 5.75
N CYS A 26 -10.52 0.89 6.19
CA CYS A 26 -10.62 1.50 7.52
C CYS A 26 -11.97 2.20 7.74
N GLU A 27 -12.45 2.97 6.76
CA GLU A 27 -13.75 3.65 6.84
C GLU A 27 -14.91 2.67 6.98
N VAL A 28 -14.92 1.60 6.17
CA VAL A 28 -15.94 0.55 6.22
C VAL A 28 -15.86 -0.25 7.52
N SER A 29 -14.66 -0.58 7.99
CA SER A 29 -14.44 -1.24 9.27
C SER A 29 -15.04 -0.42 10.43
N ALA A 30 -14.74 0.89 10.46
CA ALA A 30 -15.29 1.80 11.47
C ALA A 30 -16.83 1.88 11.42
N LYS A 31 -17.42 1.89 10.21
CA LYS A 31 -18.88 1.82 10.04
C LYS A 31 -19.45 0.53 10.65
N HIS A 32 -18.87 -0.63 10.34
CA HIS A 32 -19.34 -1.91 10.90
C HIS A 32 -19.22 -1.96 12.42
N PHE A 33 -18.11 -1.47 13.00
CA PHE A 33 -17.96 -1.44 14.45
C PHE A 33 -18.97 -0.51 15.13
N ARG A 34 -19.30 0.65 14.54
CA ARG A 34 -20.37 1.53 15.06
C ARG A 34 -21.76 0.87 15.03
N ASN A 35 -21.97 -0.07 14.12
CA ASN A 35 -23.21 -0.85 14.02
C ASN A 35 -23.20 -2.14 14.89
N GLY A 36 -22.13 -2.42 15.62
CA GLY A 36 -21.98 -3.67 16.38
C GLY A 36 -21.69 -4.91 15.53
N GLU A 37 -21.35 -4.74 14.24
CA GLU A 37 -21.09 -5.83 13.29
C GLU A 37 -19.64 -6.32 13.37
N VAL A 38 -19.24 -6.85 14.53
CA VAL A 38 -17.83 -7.15 14.87
C VAL A 38 -17.10 -8.01 13.83
N PRO A 39 -17.63 -9.17 13.35
CA PRO A 39 -16.89 -10.00 12.41
C PRO A 39 -16.61 -9.30 11.07
N ARG A 40 -17.55 -8.48 10.58
CA ARG A 40 -17.38 -7.70 9.35
C ARG A 40 -16.39 -6.56 9.55
N GLY A 41 -16.48 -5.86 10.68
CA GLY A 41 -15.52 -4.82 11.06
C GLY A 41 -14.09 -5.34 11.08
N ALA A 42 -13.85 -6.49 11.71
CA ALA A 42 -12.54 -7.11 11.78
C ALA A 42 -12.01 -7.55 10.40
N ALA A 43 -12.85 -8.14 9.56
CA ALA A 43 -12.46 -8.54 8.21
C ALA A 43 -11.94 -7.35 7.38
N HIS A 44 -12.62 -6.21 7.42
CA HIS A 44 -12.15 -5.00 6.75
C HIS A 44 -10.88 -4.42 7.39
N ALA A 45 -10.73 -4.48 8.72
CA ALA A 45 -9.50 -4.04 9.39
C ALA A 45 -8.27 -4.86 8.94
N TRP A 46 -8.43 -6.17 8.79
CA TRP A 46 -7.35 -7.03 8.30
C TRP A 46 -7.06 -6.86 6.81
N ALA A 47 -8.07 -6.58 5.99
CA ALA A 47 -7.86 -6.18 4.61
C ALA A 47 -7.06 -4.87 4.52
N ALA A 48 -7.40 -3.86 5.33
CA ALA A 48 -6.64 -2.61 5.39
C ALA A 48 -5.16 -2.84 5.73
N LEU A 49 -4.88 -3.68 6.73
CA LEU A 49 -3.51 -4.05 7.09
C LEU A 49 -2.77 -4.76 5.94
N GLY A 50 -3.47 -5.62 5.19
CA GLY A 50 -2.91 -6.26 4.00
C GLY A 50 -2.46 -5.24 2.96
N HIS A 51 -3.32 -4.28 2.63
CA HIS A 51 -3.00 -3.21 1.68
C HIS A 51 -1.84 -2.31 2.17
N ILE A 52 -1.76 -2.02 3.47
CA ILE A 52 -0.62 -1.26 4.03
C ILE A 52 0.70 -1.99 3.79
N ARG A 53 0.74 -3.30 4.04
CA ARG A 53 1.95 -4.12 3.84
C ARG A 53 2.34 -4.21 2.37
N GLU A 54 1.35 -4.32 1.49
CA GLU A 54 1.54 -4.38 0.04
C GLU A 54 2.08 -3.03 -0.51
N ALA A 55 1.63 -1.91 0.05
CA ALA A 55 2.18 -0.58 -0.23
C ALA A 55 3.63 -0.45 0.26
N GLU A 56 3.89 -0.89 1.50
CA GLU A 56 5.23 -0.91 2.11
C GLU A 56 6.22 -1.70 1.24
N GLU A 57 5.83 -2.89 0.76
CA GLU A 57 6.67 -3.71 -0.11
C GLU A 57 7.05 -3.01 -1.43
N ARG A 58 6.13 -2.25 -2.05
CA ARG A 58 6.42 -1.45 -3.26
C ARG A 58 7.42 -0.35 -2.98
N LEU A 59 7.25 0.37 -1.87
CA LEU A 59 8.16 1.43 -1.44
C LEU A 59 9.57 0.87 -1.15
N ASP A 60 9.63 -0.27 -0.48
CA ASP A 60 10.87 -0.99 -0.20
C ASP A 60 11.55 -1.48 -1.49
N SER A 61 10.78 -1.98 -2.45
CA SER A 61 11.30 -2.39 -3.77
C SER A 61 11.97 -1.23 -4.50
N GLN A 62 11.34 -0.05 -4.48
CA GLN A 62 11.93 1.16 -5.04
C GLN A 62 13.21 1.54 -4.29
N ALA A 63 13.19 1.52 -2.95
CA ALA A 63 14.35 1.88 -2.13
C ALA A 63 15.55 0.96 -2.42
N ARG A 64 15.33 -0.35 -2.55
CA ARG A 64 16.37 -1.31 -2.96
C ARG A 64 16.92 -1.01 -4.35
N THR A 65 16.05 -0.70 -5.31
CA THR A 65 16.44 -0.33 -6.67
C THR A 65 17.29 0.94 -6.69
N HIS A 66 16.94 1.93 -5.87
CA HIS A 66 17.69 3.17 -5.73
C HIS A 66 19.07 2.94 -5.09
N ALA A 67 19.12 2.17 -4.00
CA ALA A 67 20.36 1.83 -3.32
C ALA A 67 21.34 1.11 -4.26
N GLY A 68 20.89 0.08 -4.97
CA GLY A 68 21.74 -0.68 -5.90
C GLY A 68 22.27 0.13 -7.08
N ARG A 69 21.63 1.24 -7.45
CA ARG A 69 22.10 2.17 -8.48
C ARG A 69 23.03 3.26 -7.94
N SER A 70 22.96 3.55 -6.65
CA SER A 70 23.76 4.58 -5.99
C SER A 70 25.11 4.07 -5.48
N THR A 71 25.30 2.74 -5.44
CA THR A 71 26.55 2.09 -5.03
C THR A 71 27.46 1.69 -6.19
N VAL A 72 27.15 2.10 -7.43
CA VAL A 72 28.02 1.86 -8.59
C VAL A 72 28.86 3.13 -8.79
N ASP A 73 29.99 3.18 -8.10
CA ASP A 73 31.14 4.03 -8.45
C ASP A 73 31.89 3.46 -9.67
#